data_AF-A0AAV6B8Q9-F1
#
_entry.id   AF-A0AAV6B8Q9-F1
#
_cell.length_a   1.000
_cell.length_b   1.000
_cell.length_c   1.000
_cell.angle_alpha   90.00
_cell.angle_beta   90.00
_cell.angle_gamma   90.00
#
_symmetry.space_group_name_H-M   'P 1'
#
loop_
_entity.id
_entity.type
_entity.pdbx_description
1 polymer ?
#
loop_
_entity_poly.entity_id
_entity_poly.type
_entity_poly.pdbx_seq_one_letter_code
_entity_poly.pdbx_strand_id
1 'polypeptide(L)'
;MNIGHFALHLRFVLPVFSALLFSAISIGQGLDYPQTRKDNQVDDYHGTKVADPYRWLEDDNSAETAKWVAAENKVTFGYLEKIPYRAQVKARMEQLFNFPKYTPPVRKGDYLFFTKNDGLQNQNVVYAQKGLEGAPEVLLDPNKFSGDGTSRLGAFNVSEDGRFAAYGISVGGSDWQEGHVIEVATRKVMSDDLKWIKFTAFGWAGNGFFYSRFDAPEAGHEL
;
A
#
# COMPACT_ATOMS: atom_id res chain seq x y z
N MET A 1 30.31 82.59 -23.44
CA MET A 1 31.62 82.97 -24.01
C MET A 1 32.68 82.49 -23.02
N ASN A 2 33.70 81.77 -23.52
CA ASN A 2 34.84 81.10 -22.85
C ASN A 2 35.20 81.62 -21.44
N ILE A 3 35.73 80.83 -20.50
CA ILE A 3 37.01 80.10 -20.59
C ILE A 3 37.02 79.01 -19.50
N GLY A 4 37.52 77.81 -19.82
CA GLY A 4 37.72 76.72 -18.86
C GLY A 4 39.02 76.82 -18.06
N HIS A 5 39.09 76.12 -16.93
CA HIS A 5 40.36 75.70 -16.34
C HIS A 5 40.30 74.32 -15.70
N PHE A 6 41.32 73.55 -16.06
CA PHE A 6 41.65 72.18 -15.71
C PHE A 6 42.33 72.17 -14.33
N ALA A 7 42.00 71.20 -13.47
CA ALA A 7 42.91 70.72 -12.43
C ALA A 7 42.55 69.28 -12.01
N LEU A 8 43.58 68.55 -11.61
CA LEU A 8 43.80 67.13 -11.87
C LEU A 8 43.91 66.36 -10.54
N HIS A 9 43.35 65.13 -10.52
CA HIS A 9 43.62 63.99 -9.60
C HIS A 9 43.15 64.14 -8.12
N LEU A 10 42.58 63.12 -7.46
CA LEU A 10 43.18 61.81 -7.19
C LEU A 10 42.16 60.85 -6.51
N ARG A 11 42.06 59.60 -7.02
CA ARG A 11 41.79 58.26 -6.38
C ARG A 11 40.65 58.06 -5.35
N PHE A 12 39.85 57.00 -5.53
CA PHE A 12 39.56 55.87 -4.59
C PHE A 12 38.46 54.97 -5.22
N VAL A 13 38.80 53.78 -5.77
CA VAL A 13 38.54 52.42 -5.22
C VAL A 13 37.05 52.04 -5.04
N LEU A 14 36.61 51.01 -5.78
CA LEU A 14 35.31 50.28 -5.67
C LEU A 14 35.08 49.66 -4.27
N PRO A 15 33.80 49.42 -3.88
CA PRO A 15 33.28 48.04 -3.84
C PRO A 15 31.81 47.93 -4.34
N VAL A 16 31.40 46.93 -5.13
CA VAL A 16 31.20 45.49 -4.83
C VAL A 16 29.92 45.20 -4.02
N PHE A 17 29.03 44.44 -4.65
CA PHE A 17 28.00 43.52 -4.12
C PHE A 17 26.97 44.02 -3.10
N SER A 18 25.72 44.08 -3.54
CA SER A 18 24.57 43.88 -2.65
C SER A 18 23.87 42.59 -3.05
N ALA A 19 24.44 41.45 -2.62
CA ALA A 19 23.74 40.18 -2.59
C ALA A 19 23.02 40.09 -1.24
N LEU A 20 21.74 40.44 -1.23
CA LEU A 20 20.87 40.20 -0.08
C LEU A 20 20.58 38.69 -0.01
N LEU A 21 21.33 38.04 0.87
CA LEU A 21 21.12 36.68 1.36
C LEU A 21 19.68 36.51 1.87
N PHE A 22 18.84 35.82 1.11
CA PHE A 22 17.68 35.12 1.67
C PHE A 22 18.21 33.92 2.48
N SER A 23 18.65 34.17 3.71
CA SER A 23 18.76 33.10 4.70
C SER A 23 17.36 32.74 5.16
N ALA A 24 16.77 31.73 4.52
CA ALA A 24 15.65 31.01 5.11
C ALA A 24 16.18 30.27 6.35
N ILE A 25 16.20 30.95 7.50
CA ILE A 25 16.33 30.27 8.78
C ILE A 25 15.03 29.50 8.97
N SER A 26 15.00 28.25 8.50
CA SER A 26 13.99 27.30 8.93
C SER A 26 14.30 26.97 10.39
N ILE A 27 13.75 27.78 11.30
CA ILE A 27 13.64 27.39 12.70
C ILE A 27 12.78 26.13 12.67
N GLY A 28 13.38 24.98 12.96
CA GLY A 28 12.65 23.73 13.12
C GLY A 28 11.60 23.94 14.20
N GLN A 29 10.34 24.09 13.78
CA GLN A 29 9.21 24.17 14.69
C GLN A 29 9.19 22.86 15.46
N GLY A 30 9.33 22.92 16.79
CA GLY A 30 9.17 21.75 17.64
C GLY A 30 7.80 21.12 17.36
N LEU A 31 7.78 19.80 17.16
CA LEU A 31 6.53 19.06 17.03
C LEU A 31 5.94 18.86 18.43
N ASP A 32 4.66 19.21 18.57
CA ASP A 32 3.90 18.88 19.77
C ASP A 32 3.34 17.47 19.61
N TYR A 33 3.94 16.51 20.30
CA TYR A 33 3.57 15.10 20.22
C TYR A 33 2.40 14.79 21.16
N PRO A 34 1.51 13.84 20.79
CA PRO A 34 0.45 13.40 21.67
C PRO A 34 1.03 12.87 22.99
N GLN A 35 0.40 13.26 24.11
CA GLN A 35 0.76 12.70 25.40
C GLN A 35 0.43 11.20 25.40
N THR A 36 1.46 10.38 25.58
CA THR A 36 1.34 8.92 25.65
C THR A 36 1.53 8.51 27.10
N ARG A 37 0.46 8.05 27.76
CA ARG A 37 0.56 7.64 29.17
C ARG A 37 1.52 6.47 29.32
N LYS A 38 2.23 6.45 30.43
CA LYS A 38 3.07 5.34 30.85
C LYS A 38 2.34 4.58 31.94
N ASP A 39 2.21 3.27 31.75
CA ASP A 39 1.75 2.34 32.78
C ASP A 39 2.94 1.73 33.53
N ASN A 40 2.64 0.99 34.59
CA ASN A 40 3.62 0.31 35.43
C ASN A 40 3.78 -1.18 35.09
N GLN A 41 3.37 -1.62 33.88
CA GLN A 41 3.54 -3.01 33.47
C GLN A 41 5.03 -3.40 33.46
N VAL A 42 5.35 -4.51 34.11
CA VAL A 42 6.70 -5.09 34.17
C VAL A 42 6.60 -6.61 34.07
N ASP A 43 7.26 -7.18 33.07
CA ASP A 43 7.36 -8.61 32.88
C ASP A 43 8.66 -9.15 33.52
N ASP A 44 8.65 -10.44 33.89
CA ASP A 44 9.82 -11.13 34.42
C ASP A 44 10.29 -12.21 33.45
N TYR A 45 11.48 -12.01 32.90
CA TYR A 45 12.15 -12.98 32.04
C TYR A 45 13.31 -13.61 32.80
N HIS A 46 13.05 -14.79 33.40
CA HIS A 46 14.05 -15.60 34.10
C HIS A 46 14.79 -14.85 35.23
N GLY A 47 14.07 -14.05 36.01
CA GLY A 47 14.58 -13.22 37.10
C GLY A 47 14.95 -11.79 36.67
N THR A 48 14.92 -11.48 35.37
CA THR A 48 15.18 -10.12 34.86
C THR A 48 13.86 -9.37 34.66
N LYS A 49 13.67 -8.27 35.40
CA LYS A 49 12.50 -7.40 35.26
C LYS A 49 12.64 -6.49 34.05
N VAL A 50 11.65 -6.49 33.15
CA VAL A 50 11.61 -5.66 31.94
C VAL A 50 10.31 -4.85 31.95
N ALA A 51 10.43 -3.53 32.01
CA ALA A 51 9.27 -2.63 32.00
C ALA A 51 8.74 -2.43 30.58
N ASP A 52 7.41 -2.50 30.43
CA ASP A 52 6.71 -2.19 29.20
C ASP A 52 5.62 -1.13 29.47
N PRO A 53 6.01 0.15 29.61
CA PRO A 53 5.09 1.21 30.02
C PRO A 53 3.99 1.50 29.00
N TYR A 54 4.05 0.92 27.80
CA TYR A 54 3.09 1.15 26.73
C TYR A 54 2.29 -0.10 26.37
N ARG A 55 2.30 -1.13 27.24
CA ARG A 55 1.51 -2.35 27.07
C ARG A 55 0.04 -2.10 26.71
N TRP A 56 -0.54 -1.00 27.20
CA TRP A 56 -1.91 -0.63 26.90
C TRP A 56 -2.18 -0.35 25.41
N LEU A 57 -1.16 -0.01 24.62
CA LEU A 57 -1.27 0.15 23.16
C LEU A 57 -1.36 -1.19 22.41
N GLU A 58 -1.11 -2.34 23.07
CA GLU A 58 -1.29 -3.66 22.46
C GLU A 58 -2.77 -4.03 22.30
N ASP A 59 -3.68 -3.39 23.03
CA ASP A 59 -5.13 -3.55 22.84
C ASP A 59 -5.58 -2.63 21.69
N ASP A 60 -5.69 -3.23 20.49
CA ASP A 60 -6.12 -2.61 19.25
C ASP A 60 -7.63 -2.32 19.20
N ASN A 61 -8.41 -2.94 20.09
CA ASN A 61 -9.84 -2.72 20.21
C ASN A 61 -10.19 -1.61 21.22
N SER A 62 -9.21 -1.13 21.99
CA SER A 62 -9.46 -0.10 23.00
C SER A 62 -9.74 1.27 22.39
N ALA A 63 -10.73 1.97 22.95
CA ALA A 63 -11.03 3.36 22.59
C ALA A 63 -9.87 4.32 22.93
N GLU A 64 -8.97 3.93 23.84
CA GLU A 64 -7.79 4.72 24.19
C GLU A 64 -6.74 4.64 23.07
N THR A 65 -6.42 3.44 22.60
CA THR A 65 -5.50 3.20 21.47
C THR A 65 -6.00 3.90 20.21
N ALA A 66 -7.29 3.77 19.89
CA ALA A 66 -7.88 4.44 18.73
C ALA A 66 -7.73 5.97 18.78
N LYS A 67 -7.92 6.60 19.95
CA LYS A 67 -7.71 8.04 20.15
C LYS A 67 -6.25 8.43 19.99
N TRP A 68 -5.34 7.60 20.52
CA TRP A 68 -3.90 7.82 20.41
C TRP A 68 -3.45 7.76 18.93
N VAL A 69 -3.87 6.74 18.18
CA VAL A 69 -3.59 6.62 16.74
C VAL A 69 -4.09 7.83 15.95
N ALA A 70 -5.31 8.32 16.24
CA ALA A 70 -5.85 9.50 15.60
C ALA A 70 -5.02 10.77 15.92
N ALA A 71 -4.53 10.91 17.16
CA ALA A 71 -3.69 12.03 17.57
C ALA A 71 -2.31 11.99 16.89
N GLU A 72 -1.69 10.81 16.80
CA GLU A 72 -0.41 10.63 16.09
C GLU A 72 -0.51 10.91 14.59
N ASN A 73 -1.59 10.42 13.95
CA ASN A 73 -1.89 10.71 12.55
C ASN A 73 -2.02 12.23 12.33
N LYS A 74 -2.66 12.96 13.25
CA LYS A 74 -2.79 14.42 13.15
C LYS A 74 -1.43 15.13 13.15
N VAL A 75 -0.51 14.72 14.01
CA VAL A 75 0.85 15.29 14.04
C VAL A 75 1.60 14.97 12.76
N THR A 76 1.52 13.72 12.31
CA THR A 76 2.21 13.26 11.09
C THR A 76 1.68 13.95 9.84
N PHE A 77 0.37 13.94 9.59
CA PHE A 77 -0.19 14.60 8.41
C PHE A 77 -0.03 16.12 8.50
N GLY A 78 -0.18 16.74 9.67
CA GLY A 78 0.09 18.17 9.88
C GLY A 78 1.55 18.56 9.61
N TYR A 79 2.51 17.66 9.80
CA TYR A 79 3.90 17.87 9.38
C TYR A 79 4.07 17.66 7.87
N LEU A 80 3.61 16.53 7.35
CA LEU A 80 3.81 16.15 5.95
C LEU A 80 3.11 17.12 4.97
N GLU A 81 1.99 17.73 5.35
CA GLU A 81 1.27 18.75 4.57
C GLU A 81 2.08 20.04 4.40
N LYS A 82 3.03 20.34 5.29
CA LYS A 82 3.90 21.52 5.20
C LYS A 82 5.02 21.36 4.18
N ILE A 83 5.24 20.15 3.66
CA ILE A 83 6.34 19.86 2.72
C ILE A 83 5.93 20.38 1.33
N PRO A 84 6.54 21.47 0.82
CA PRO A 84 6.01 22.20 -0.34
C PRO A 84 6.05 21.40 -1.65
N TYR A 85 6.93 20.40 -1.75
CA TYR A 85 7.08 19.55 -2.93
C TYR A 85 6.37 18.19 -2.81
N ARG A 86 5.64 17.90 -1.72
CA ARG A 86 4.97 16.59 -1.54
C ARG A 86 4.01 16.27 -2.68
N ALA A 87 3.19 17.25 -3.09
CA ALA A 87 2.26 17.09 -4.21
C ALA A 87 2.99 16.87 -5.55
N GLN A 88 4.15 17.53 -5.75
CA GLN A 88 4.96 17.37 -6.96
C GLN A 88 5.56 15.96 -7.04
N VAL A 89 6.03 15.42 -5.91
CA VAL A 89 6.52 14.04 -5.82
C VAL A 89 5.39 13.05 -6.11
N LYS A 90 4.21 13.22 -5.51
CA LYS A 90 3.03 12.37 -5.81
C LYS A 90 2.73 12.39 -7.31
N ALA A 91 2.61 13.57 -7.90
CA ALA A 91 2.29 13.72 -9.32
C ALA A 91 3.37 13.08 -10.22
N ARG A 92 4.65 13.24 -9.88
CA ARG A 92 5.74 12.62 -10.64
C ARG A 92 5.70 11.11 -10.56
N MET A 93 5.46 10.56 -9.36
CA MET A 93 5.32 9.11 -9.17
C MET A 93 4.12 8.56 -9.95
N GLU A 94 2.97 9.24 -9.91
CA GLU A 94 1.77 8.84 -10.65
C GLU A 94 2.01 8.80 -12.17
N GLN A 95 2.68 9.83 -12.72
CA GLN A 95 3.07 9.85 -14.13
C GLN A 95 4.00 8.69 -14.50
N LEU A 96 5.01 8.40 -13.66
CA LEU A 96 5.96 7.32 -13.90
C LEU A 96 5.33 5.93 -13.75
N PHE A 97 4.31 5.80 -12.91
CA PHE A 97 3.64 4.54 -12.66
C PHE A 97 2.52 4.25 -13.69
N ASN A 98 1.99 5.28 -14.37
CA ASN A 98 0.88 5.15 -15.30
C ASN A 98 1.30 4.62 -16.68
N PHE A 99 1.62 3.33 -16.73
CA PHE A 99 1.88 2.59 -17.97
C PHE A 99 1.29 1.18 -17.90
N PRO A 100 0.93 0.54 -19.04
CA PRO A 100 0.41 -0.82 -19.05
C PRO A 100 1.41 -1.84 -18.51
N LYS A 101 0.96 -2.73 -17.63
CA LYS A 101 1.77 -3.79 -17.00
C LYS A 101 1.13 -5.14 -17.26
N TYR A 102 1.95 -6.15 -17.55
CA TYR A 102 1.52 -7.53 -17.78
C TYR A 102 2.42 -8.49 -17.02
N THR A 103 1.85 -9.57 -16.51
CA THR A 103 2.64 -10.73 -16.08
C THR A 103 2.90 -11.67 -17.25
N PRO A 104 3.97 -12.48 -17.20
CA PRO A 104 4.14 -13.58 -18.14
C PRO A 104 2.90 -14.50 -18.13
N PRO A 105 2.39 -14.93 -19.31
CA PRO A 105 1.24 -15.81 -19.37
C PRO A 105 1.59 -17.23 -18.93
N VAL A 106 0.66 -17.87 -18.22
CA VAL A 106 0.72 -19.28 -17.85
C VAL A 106 -0.33 -20.05 -18.64
N ARG A 107 0.07 -21.17 -19.25
CA ARG A 107 -0.85 -22.03 -19.99
C ARG A 107 -1.48 -23.08 -19.08
N LYS A 108 -2.80 -23.21 -19.11
CA LYS A 108 -3.57 -24.31 -18.51
C LYS A 108 -4.71 -24.71 -19.45
N GLY A 109 -4.74 -25.98 -19.83
CA GLY A 109 -5.58 -26.45 -20.95
C GLY A 109 -5.40 -25.59 -22.21
N ASP A 110 -6.50 -25.14 -22.79
CA ASP A 110 -6.56 -24.31 -23.99
C ASP A 110 -6.34 -22.81 -23.72
N TYR A 111 -6.21 -22.41 -22.45
CA TYR A 111 -6.17 -21.01 -22.04
C TYR A 111 -4.77 -20.56 -21.62
N LEU A 112 -4.48 -19.29 -21.90
CA LEU A 112 -3.41 -18.51 -21.33
C LEU A 112 -4.00 -17.59 -20.26
N PHE A 113 -3.41 -17.61 -19.07
CA PHE A 113 -3.80 -16.78 -17.95
C PHE A 113 -2.69 -15.80 -17.64
N PHE A 114 -3.04 -14.54 -17.45
CA PHE A 114 -2.12 -13.48 -17.07
C PHE A 114 -2.86 -12.38 -16.34
N THR A 115 -2.13 -11.51 -15.67
CA THR A 115 -2.69 -10.29 -15.11
C THR A 115 -2.26 -9.09 -15.92
N LYS A 116 -3.13 -8.09 -15.97
CA LYS A 116 -2.89 -6.81 -16.64
C LYS A 116 -3.31 -5.66 -15.73
N ASN A 117 -2.56 -4.58 -15.77
CA ASN A 117 -2.92 -3.29 -15.21
C ASN A 117 -2.79 -2.24 -16.32
N ASP A 118 -3.81 -1.40 -16.53
CA ASP A 118 -3.76 -0.37 -17.56
C ASP A 118 -2.87 0.83 -17.19
N GLY A 119 -2.46 0.94 -15.93
CA GLY A 119 -1.61 2.02 -15.44
C GLY A 119 -1.75 2.22 -13.94
N LEU A 120 -2.93 2.65 -13.52
CA LEU A 120 -3.20 3.14 -12.16
C LEU A 120 -4.32 2.38 -11.45
N GLN A 121 -4.75 1.22 -11.97
CA GLN A 121 -5.69 0.36 -11.26
C GLN A 121 -5.09 -0.06 -9.91
N ASN A 122 -5.89 -0.03 -8.85
CA ASN A 122 -5.47 -0.41 -7.50
C ASN A 122 -4.94 -1.84 -7.45
N GLN A 123 -5.58 -2.75 -8.18
CA GLN A 123 -5.22 -4.16 -8.29
C GLN A 123 -5.13 -4.57 -9.76
N ASN A 124 -4.21 -5.49 -10.07
CA ASN A 124 -4.13 -6.08 -11.41
C ASN A 124 -5.38 -6.92 -11.71
N VAL A 125 -5.89 -6.84 -12.93
CA VAL A 125 -7.03 -7.62 -13.41
C VAL A 125 -6.54 -8.94 -14.00
N VAL A 126 -7.23 -10.05 -13.68
CA VAL A 126 -6.90 -11.38 -14.21
C VAL A 126 -7.63 -11.58 -15.53
N TYR A 127 -6.87 -11.96 -16.55
CA TYR A 127 -7.36 -12.28 -17.89
C TYR A 127 -7.21 -13.76 -18.21
N ALA A 128 -8.15 -14.27 -18.99
CA ALA A 128 -8.08 -15.57 -19.65
C ALA A 128 -8.17 -15.36 -21.17
N GLN A 129 -7.26 -15.99 -21.91
CA GLN A 129 -7.18 -15.88 -23.37
C GLN A 129 -7.13 -17.28 -23.98
N LYS A 130 -8.03 -17.59 -24.91
CA LYS A 130 -8.07 -18.92 -25.53
C LYS A 130 -7.05 -19.00 -26.67
N GLY A 131 -6.00 -19.81 -26.50
CA GLY A 131 -4.87 -19.86 -27.44
C GLY A 131 -4.08 -18.54 -27.52
N LEU A 132 -3.11 -18.48 -28.44
CA LEU A 132 -2.26 -17.29 -28.62
C LEU A 132 -2.95 -16.17 -29.43
N GLU A 133 -3.88 -16.54 -30.31
CA GLU A 133 -4.57 -15.61 -31.22
C GLU A 133 -5.96 -15.19 -30.70
N GLY A 134 -6.44 -15.80 -29.60
CA GLY A 134 -7.72 -15.42 -29.01
C GLY A 134 -7.69 -14.03 -28.40
N ALA A 135 -8.85 -13.37 -28.33
CA ALA A 135 -8.97 -12.11 -27.60
C ALA A 135 -8.87 -12.36 -26.09
N PRO A 136 -8.06 -11.60 -25.33
CA PRO A 136 -8.06 -11.66 -23.88
C PRO A 136 -9.39 -11.18 -23.30
N GLU A 137 -9.96 -11.96 -22.39
CA GLU A 137 -11.18 -11.63 -21.67
C GLU A 137 -10.91 -11.54 -20.17
N VAL A 138 -11.61 -10.63 -19.48
CA VAL A 138 -11.52 -10.54 -18.02
C VAL A 138 -12.11 -11.80 -17.41
N LEU A 139 -11.33 -12.48 -16.58
CA LEU A 139 -11.78 -13.59 -15.75
C LEU A 139 -12.20 -13.09 -14.37
N LEU A 140 -11.36 -12.24 -13.75
CA LEU A 140 -11.56 -11.74 -12.40
C LEU A 140 -11.01 -10.33 -12.27
N ASP A 141 -11.79 -9.42 -11.71
CA ASP A 141 -11.39 -8.03 -11.48
C ASP A 141 -11.40 -7.72 -9.97
N PRO A 142 -10.24 -7.75 -9.30
CA PRO A 142 -10.16 -7.52 -7.86
C PRO A 142 -10.55 -6.09 -7.46
N ASN A 143 -10.54 -5.12 -8.38
CA ASN A 143 -10.99 -3.76 -8.10
C ASN A 143 -12.50 -3.68 -7.80
N LYS A 144 -13.25 -4.76 -8.05
CA LYS A 144 -14.68 -4.88 -7.75
C LYS A 144 -14.98 -5.57 -6.40
N PHE A 145 -13.96 -6.00 -5.66
CA PHE A 145 -14.16 -6.71 -4.38
C PHE A 145 -14.61 -5.79 -3.25
N SER A 146 -14.19 -4.52 -3.27
CA SER A 146 -14.67 -3.52 -2.32
C SER A 146 -14.82 -2.16 -2.97
N GLY A 147 -15.76 -1.35 -2.47
CA GLY A 147 -16.02 0.00 -3.01
C GLY A 147 -14.87 0.98 -2.78
N ASP A 148 -14.01 0.72 -1.80
CA ASP A 148 -12.84 1.53 -1.43
C ASP A 148 -11.52 0.98 -2.01
N GLY A 149 -11.53 -0.18 -2.68
CA GLY A 149 -10.35 -0.82 -3.26
C GLY A 149 -9.36 -1.41 -2.24
N THR A 150 -9.75 -1.57 -0.97
CA THR A 150 -8.89 -2.15 0.08
C THR A 150 -8.91 -3.67 0.13
N SER A 151 -9.84 -4.31 -0.58
CA SER A 151 -9.84 -5.75 -0.78
C SER A 151 -8.91 -6.15 -1.92
N ARG A 152 -8.08 -7.16 -1.69
CA ARG A 152 -7.08 -7.63 -2.65
C ARG A 152 -7.31 -9.08 -3.05
N LEU A 153 -6.85 -9.43 -4.24
CA LEU A 153 -6.68 -10.82 -4.64
C LEU A 153 -5.53 -11.44 -3.84
N GLY A 154 -5.83 -12.52 -3.15
CA GLY A 154 -4.86 -13.37 -2.46
C GLY A 154 -4.28 -14.43 -3.38
N ALA A 155 -4.21 -15.67 -2.92
CA ALA A 155 -3.79 -16.78 -3.78
C ALA A 155 -4.73 -16.91 -4.99
N PHE A 156 -4.18 -17.22 -6.17
CA PHE A 156 -4.93 -17.50 -7.39
C PHE A 156 -4.26 -18.66 -8.11
N ASN A 157 -4.98 -19.78 -8.26
CA ASN A 157 -4.46 -20.96 -8.94
C ASN A 157 -5.53 -21.55 -9.85
N VAL A 158 -5.13 -21.92 -11.05
CA VAL A 158 -6.00 -22.54 -12.05
C VAL A 158 -5.79 -24.05 -12.05
N SER A 159 -6.88 -24.80 -12.17
CA SER A 159 -6.90 -26.25 -12.41
C SER A 159 -6.05 -26.65 -13.62
N GLU A 160 -5.57 -27.90 -13.64
CA GLU A 160 -4.64 -28.35 -14.68
C GLU A 160 -5.26 -28.31 -16.09
N ASP A 161 -6.56 -28.60 -16.18
CA ASP A 161 -7.33 -28.55 -17.43
C ASP A 161 -7.84 -27.14 -17.78
N GLY A 162 -7.61 -26.15 -16.92
CA GLY A 162 -7.99 -24.75 -17.16
C GLY A 162 -9.49 -24.47 -16.99
N ARG A 163 -10.30 -25.39 -16.47
CA ARG A 163 -11.77 -25.22 -16.38
C ARG A 163 -12.21 -24.40 -15.17
N PHE A 164 -11.46 -24.48 -14.08
CA PHE A 164 -11.73 -23.78 -12.83
C PHE A 164 -10.51 -23.02 -12.32
N ALA A 165 -10.75 -21.93 -11.61
CA ALA A 165 -9.74 -21.24 -10.81
C ALA A 165 -10.23 -21.09 -9.37
N ALA A 166 -9.33 -21.33 -8.42
CA ALA A 166 -9.56 -21.06 -7.00
C ALA A 166 -8.82 -19.79 -6.62
N TYR A 167 -9.46 -18.92 -5.86
CA TYR A 167 -8.89 -17.64 -5.48
C TYR A 167 -9.29 -17.20 -4.08
N GLY A 168 -8.41 -16.45 -3.41
CA GLY A 168 -8.67 -15.84 -2.11
C GLY A 168 -8.99 -14.35 -2.23
N ILE A 169 -9.89 -13.85 -1.38
CA ILE A 169 -10.11 -12.42 -1.16
C ILE A 169 -9.63 -12.08 0.24
N SER A 170 -8.72 -11.10 0.35
CA SER A 170 -8.26 -10.55 1.63
C SER A 170 -8.80 -9.13 1.79
N VAL A 171 -9.44 -8.85 2.93
CA VAL A 171 -10.08 -7.56 3.23
C VAL A 171 -9.19 -6.76 4.17
N GLY A 172 -9.07 -5.45 3.92
CA GLY A 172 -8.36 -4.52 4.82
C GLY A 172 -6.86 -4.80 4.98
N GLY A 173 -6.25 -5.56 4.07
CA GLY A 173 -4.85 -5.97 4.16
C GLY A 173 -4.57 -7.11 5.15
N SER A 174 -5.61 -7.73 5.73
CA SER A 174 -5.45 -8.88 6.62
C SER A 174 -4.79 -10.08 5.90
N ASP A 175 -4.10 -10.92 6.65
CA ASP A 175 -3.60 -12.20 6.15
C ASP A 175 -4.71 -13.25 5.97
N TRP A 176 -5.86 -13.05 6.62
CA TRP A 176 -7.04 -13.87 6.44
C TRP A 176 -7.63 -13.71 5.03
N GLN A 177 -8.12 -14.83 4.50
CA GLN A 177 -8.72 -14.91 3.17
C GLN A 177 -10.03 -15.70 3.20
N GLU A 178 -10.99 -15.24 2.39
CA GLU A 178 -12.15 -16.01 1.95
C GLU A 178 -11.84 -16.64 0.60
N GLY A 179 -11.93 -17.97 0.52
CA GLY A 179 -11.65 -18.73 -0.70
C GLY A 179 -12.91 -18.99 -1.52
N HIS A 180 -12.77 -18.81 -2.82
CA HIS A 180 -13.83 -19.00 -3.81
C HIS A 180 -13.32 -19.80 -5.00
N VAL A 181 -14.25 -20.38 -5.75
CA VAL A 181 -13.97 -21.06 -7.02
C VAL A 181 -14.77 -20.40 -8.14
N ILE A 182 -14.15 -20.16 -9.30
CA ILE A 182 -14.80 -19.63 -10.49
C ILE A 182 -14.64 -20.61 -11.66
N GLU A 183 -15.72 -20.88 -12.37
CA GLU A 183 -15.68 -21.60 -13.65
C GLU A 183 -15.18 -20.65 -14.74
N VAL A 184 -14.08 -21.02 -15.39
CA VAL A 184 -13.42 -20.17 -16.39
C VAL A 184 -14.33 -19.93 -17.58
N ALA A 185 -15.00 -20.96 -18.10
CA ALA A 185 -15.82 -20.86 -19.31
C ALA A 185 -16.99 -19.87 -19.16
N THR A 186 -17.70 -19.92 -18.03
CA THR A 186 -18.92 -19.13 -17.81
C THR A 186 -18.71 -17.88 -16.96
N ARG A 187 -17.54 -17.77 -16.30
CA ARG A 187 -17.23 -16.75 -15.28
C ARG A 187 -18.19 -16.80 -14.09
N LYS A 188 -18.84 -17.94 -13.89
CA LYS A 188 -19.72 -18.16 -12.75
C LYS A 188 -18.89 -18.53 -11.53
N VAL A 189 -19.07 -17.78 -10.45
CA VAL A 189 -18.55 -18.16 -9.13
C VAL A 189 -19.39 -19.34 -8.61
N MET A 190 -18.69 -20.39 -8.19
CA MET A 190 -19.27 -21.61 -7.65
C MET A 190 -19.79 -21.36 -6.22
N SER A 191 -20.59 -22.29 -5.69
CA SER A 191 -21.19 -22.16 -4.36
C SER A 191 -20.25 -22.51 -3.20
N ASP A 192 -19.02 -22.91 -3.49
CA ASP A 192 -18.00 -23.24 -2.49
C ASP A 192 -17.63 -21.99 -1.67
N ASP A 193 -17.76 -22.09 -0.35
CA ASP A 193 -17.43 -21.03 0.61
C ASP A 193 -16.34 -21.54 1.57
N LEU A 194 -15.11 -21.07 1.37
CA LEU A 194 -13.95 -21.54 2.12
C LEU A 194 -13.45 -20.46 3.08
N LYS A 195 -13.61 -20.70 4.38
CA LYS A 195 -13.27 -19.72 5.44
C LYS A 195 -11.99 -20.09 6.17
N TRP A 196 -11.46 -19.09 6.87
CA TRP A 196 -10.32 -19.21 7.78
C TRP A 196 -9.01 -19.61 7.07
N ILE A 197 -8.91 -19.23 5.79
CA ILE A 197 -7.71 -19.46 5.00
C ILE A 197 -6.66 -18.40 5.38
N LYS A 198 -5.44 -18.84 5.61
CA LYS A 198 -4.28 -17.97 5.86
C LYS A 198 -3.04 -18.70 5.35
N PHE A 199 -2.12 -17.97 4.69
CA PHE A 199 -0.84 -18.51 4.18
C PHE A 199 -0.94 -19.81 3.35
N THR A 200 -1.84 -19.86 2.35
CA THR A 200 -2.01 -21.04 1.48
C THR A 200 -1.78 -20.74 0.00
N ALA A 201 -1.51 -21.78 -0.77
CA ALA A 201 -1.84 -21.86 -2.19
C ALA A 201 -3.03 -22.81 -2.39
N PHE A 202 -3.69 -22.76 -3.55
CA PHE A 202 -4.67 -23.78 -3.94
C PHE A 202 -4.02 -24.81 -4.86
N GLY A 203 -3.58 -25.92 -4.28
CA GLY A 203 -2.84 -26.98 -4.97
C GLY A 203 -3.77 -27.97 -5.66
N TRP A 204 -4.08 -27.73 -6.94
CA TRP A 204 -4.98 -28.57 -7.73
C TRP A 204 -4.49 -30.01 -7.92
N ALA A 205 -5.40 -30.97 -7.74
CA ALA A 205 -5.22 -32.40 -7.97
C ALA A 205 -6.54 -33.03 -8.42
N GLY A 206 -6.60 -33.49 -9.68
CA GLY A 206 -7.84 -34.02 -10.28
C GLY A 206 -8.94 -32.95 -10.30
N ASN A 207 -10.10 -33.28 -9.74
CA ASN A 207 -11.29 -32.40 -9.71
C ASN A 207 -11.38 -31.54 -8.43
N GLY A 208 -10.30 -31.42 -7.67
CA GLY A 208 -10.25 -30.62 -6.45
C GLY A 208 -8.87 -30.03 -6.20
N PHE A 209 -8.68 -29.44 -5.02
CA PHE A 209 -7.40 -28.86 -4.61
C PHE A 209 -7.18 -29.01 -3.12
N PHE A 210 -5.92 -29.05 -2.73
CA PHE A 210 -5.48 -28.95 -1.35
C PHE A 210 -5.28 -27.48 -0.96
N TYR A 211 -5.61 -27.14 0.28
CA TYR A 211 -5.36 -25.83 0.87
C TYR A 211 -5.16 -25.97 2.39
N SER A 212 -4.57 -24.96 3.00
CA SER A 212 -4.41 -24.84 4.45
C SER A 212 -5.38 -23.79 5.01
N ARG A 213 -5.89 -24.06 6.21
CA ARG A 213 -6.70 -23.13 6.99
C ARG A 213 -6.38 -23.30 8.47
N PHE A 214 -6.67 -22.27 9.24
CA PHE A 214 -6.70 -22.37 10.70
C PHE A 214 -8.12 -22.74 11.16
N ASP A 215 -8.23 -23.16 12.41
CA ASP A 215 -9.54 -23.22 13.06
C ASP A 215 -10.17 -21.81 13.12
N ALA A 216 -11.49 -21.77 13.23
CA ALA A 216 -12.19 -20.50 13.36
C ALA A 216 -11.68 -19.77 14.62
N PRO A 217 -11.31 -18.49 14.54
CA PRO A 217 -10.94 -17.70 15.71
C PRO A 217 -12.13 -17.58 16.67
N GLU A 218 -11.81 -17.38 17.94
CA GLU A 218 -12.82 -16.99 18.93
C GLU A 218 -13.39 -15.61 18.56
N ALA A 219 -14.65 -15.36 18.90
CA ALA A 219 -15.31 -14.10 18.59
C ALA A 219 -14.58 -12.92 19.26
N GLY A 220 -14.22 -11.89 18.49
CA GLY A 220 -13.40 -10.75 18.93
C GLY A 220 -11.89 -10.92 18.74
N HIS A 221 -11.43 -12.05 18.22
CA HIS A 221 -10.03 -12.35 17.92
C HIS A 221 -9.81 -12.70 16.43
N GLU A 222 -10.59 -12.08 15.54
CA GLU A 222 -10.60 -12.40 14.10
C GLU A 222 -9.43 -11.79 13.29
N LEU A 223 -8.49 -11.08 13.95
CA LEU A 223 -7.35 -10.40 13.30
C LEU A 223 -6.05 -11.22 13.43
#